data_AF-A0A954MQ02-F1
#
_entry.id   AF-A0A954MQ02-F1
#
_cell.length_a   1.000
_cell.length_b   1.000
_cell.length_c   1.000
_cell.angle_alpha   90.00
_cell.angle_beta   90.00
_cell.angle_gamma   90.00
#
_symmetry.space_group_name_H-M   'P 1'
#
loop_
_entity.id
_entity.type
_entity.pdbx_description
1 polymer ?
#
loop_
_entity_poly.entity_id
_entity_poly.type
_entity_poly.pdbx_seq_one_letter_code
_entity_poly.pdbx_strand_id
1 'polypeptide(L)'
;LSELRAPDWSPTGVTFLAVRGPLTRAYILERGGACPELYGDPGELLPDFHVPSSDVAHAGIGIIPHIYDKTGRRFAESVPGARIIDPSRPWPNVVDEIAACSLIWSSSLHGLIVAEAFGIPAVWTSCSEGAIKYQDYYWATGRTDVHPVSWEAAAKASPPALPERRPLESHPLVQSIRDWWNGNP
;
A
#
# COMPACT_ATOMS: atom_id res chain seq x y z
N LEU A 1 -4.19 6.97 -17.65
CA LEU A 1 -5.27 5.95 -17.73
C LEU A 1 -5.09 4.96 -18.89
N SER A 2 -4.32 5.32 -19.94
CA SER A 2 -4.02 4.45 -21.09
C SER A 2 -3.31 3.12 -20.78
N GLU A 3 -2.76 2.93 -19.57
CA GLU A 3 -2.08 1.68 -19.16
C GLU A 3 -3.00 0.67 -18.43
N LEU A 4 -4.27 1.01 -18.17
CA LEU A 4 -5.20 0.10 -17.49
C LEU A 4 -5.66 -1.01 -18.46
N ARG A 5 -5.15 -2.22 -18.21
CA ARG A 5 -5.35 -3.44 -19.03
C ARG A 5 -6.72 -4.08 -18.80
N ALA A 6 -7.80 -3.46 -19.26
CA ALA A 6 -9.09 -4.13 -19.41
C ALA A 6 -9.99 -3.39 -20.42
N PRO A 7 -9.74 -3.51 -21.73
CA PRO A 7 -10.55 -2.81 -22.74
C PRO A 7 -12.04 -3.16 -22.63
N ASP A 8 -12.37 -4.42 -22.29
CA ASP A 8 -13.73 -4.96 -22.32
C ASP A 8 -14.47 -4.94 -20.96
N TRP A 9 -13.91 -4.27 -19.95
CA TRP A 9 -14.56 -4.20 -18.64
C TRP A 9 -15.65 -3.11 -18.58
N SER A 10 -16.79 -3.42 -17.95
CA SER A 10 -17.89 -2.48 -17.71
C SER A 10 -18.24 -2.39 -16.21
N PRO A 11 -18.50 -1.17 -15.68
CA PRO A 11 -18.99 -0.98 -14.32
C PRO A 11 -20.48 -1.29 -14.15
N THR A 12 -21.18 -1.70 -15.20
CA THR A 12 -22.63 -1.95 -15.17
C THR A 12 -22.99 -3.03 -14.15
N GLY A 13 -23.94 -2.73 -13.26
CA GLY A 13 -24.39 -3.67 -12.22
C GLY A 13 -23.43 -3.81 -11.04
N VAL A 14 -22.35 -3.02 -10.98
CA VAL A 14 -21.42 -2.99 -9.85
C VAL A 14 -21.72 -1.76 -8.99
N THR A 15 -21.85 -1.97 -7.68
CA THR A 15 -21.90 -0.87 -6.70
C THR A 15 -20.52 -0.72 -6.09
N PHE A 16 -19.88 0.43 -6.30
CA PHE A 16 -18.58 0.75 -5.70
C PHE A 16 -18.81 1.53 -4.41
N LEU A 17 -18.36 0.97 -3.28
CA LEU A 17 -18.46 1.63 -1.97
C LEU A 17 -17.24 2.51 -1.68
N ALA A 18 -16.08 2.07 -2.17
CA ALA A 18 -14.83 2.79 -2.11
C ALA A 18 -13.84 2.15 -3.09
N VAL A 19 -12.76 2.85 -3.39
CA VAL A 19 -11.64 2.34 -4.19
C VAL A 19 -10.32 2.75 -3.56
N ARG A 20 -9.20 2.17 -4.01
CA ARG A 20 -7.89 2.50 -3.43
C ARG A 20 -7.55 3.99 -3.56
N GLY A 21 -7.95 4.62 -4.67
CA GLY A 21 -7.65 6.03 -4.89
C GLY A 21 -8.32 6.67 -6.11
N PRO A 22 -7.96 7.94 -6.38
CA PRO A 22 -8.61 8.78 -7.38
C PRO A 22 -8.36 8.32 -8.83
N LEU A 23 -7.26 7.62 -9.13
CA LEU A 23 -7.00 7.11 -10.48
C LEU A 23 -7.94 5.95 -10.82
N THR A 24 -8.15 5.04 -9.86
CA THR A 24 -9.13 3.97 -10.01
C THR A 24 -10.56 4.53 -10.13
N ARG A 25 -10.90 5.54 -9.32
CA ARG A 25 -12.19 6.23 -9.41
C ARG A 25 -12.38 6.88 -10.79
N ALA A 26 -11.40 7.63 -11.28
CA ALA A 26 -11.46 8.26 -12.59
C ALA A 26 -11.74 7.23 -13.70
N TYR A 27 -11.04 6.09 -13.67
CA TYR A 27 -11.27 5.00 -14.62
C TYR A 27 -12.70 4.44 -14.61
N ILE A 28 -13.33 4.36 -13.43
CA ILE A 28 -14.73 3.91 -13.30
C ILE A 28 -15.69 4.93 -13.90
N LEU A 29 -15.49 6.22 -13.57
CA LEU A 29 -16.34 7.32 -14.05
C LEU A 29 -16.27 7.47 -15.57
N GLU A 30 -15.08 7.34 -16.16
CA GLU A 30 -14.88 7.39 -17.62
C GLU A 30 -15.65 6.28 -18.37
N ARG A 31 -16.00 5.20 -17.68
CA ARG A 31 -16.77 4.07 -18.23
C ARG A 31 -18.25 4.09 -17.87
N GLY A 32 -18.74 5.23 -17.36
CA GLY A 32 -20.15 5.43 -17.00
C GLY A 32 -20.56 4.78 -15.67
N GLY A 33 -19.61 4.35 -14.85
CA GLY A 33 -19.88 3.85 -13.51
C GLY A 33 -20.06 4.99 -12.50
N ALA A 34 -20.73 4.69 -11.38
CA ALA A 34 -20.76 5.56 -10.21
C ALA A 34 -19.76 5.06 -9.17
N CYS A 35 -18.96 5.97 -8.60
CA CYS A 35 -18.00 5.64 -7.55
C CYS A 35 -17.83 6.84 -6.60
N PRO A 36 -18.05 6.66 -5.29
CA PRO A 36 -17.93 7.74 -4.31
C PRO A 36 -16.48 8.18 -4.17
N GLU A 37 -16.28 9.40 -3.66
CA GLU A 37 -14.96 9.94 -3.36
C GLU A 37 -14.41 9.42 -2.02
N LEU A 38 -14.48 8.09 -1.83
CA LEU A 38 -14.04 7.40 -0.64
C LEU A 38 -12.86 6.50 -1.00
N TYR A 39 -11.71 6.78 -0.38
CA TYR A 39 -10.45 6.14 -0.72
C TYR A 39 -9.78 5.44 0.47
N GLY A 40 -9.21 4.27 0.20
CA GLY A 40 -8.31 3.59 1.12
C GLY A 40 -8.00 2.16 0.69
N ASP A 41 -7.01 1.59 1.36
CA ASP A 41 -6.65 0.18 1.26
C ASP A 41 -6.99 -0.56 2.56
N PRO A 42 -7.56 -1.78 2.52
CA PRO A 42 -7.83 -2.56 3.74
C PRO A 42 -6.58 -2.82 4.60
N GLY A 43 -5.38 -2.82 4.00
CA GLY A 43 -4.11 -2.93 4.72
C GLY A 43 -3.87 -1.80 5.72
N GLU A 44 -4.48 -0.62 5.53
CA GLU A 44 -4.41 0.51 6.46
C GLU A 44 -5.08 0.20 7.81
N LEU A 45 -6.02 -0.75 7.83
CA LEU A 45 -6.78 -1.13 9.02
C LEU A 45 -6.08 -2.19 9.87
N LEU A 46 -4.99 -2.80 9.39
CA LEU A 46 -4.30 -3.87 10.11
C LEU A 46 -3.90 -3.51 11.55
N PRO A 47 -3.46 -2.27 11.87
CA PRO A 47 -3.16 -1.90 13.26
C PRO A 47 -4.36 -1.99 14.21
N ASP A 48 -5.60 -1.99 13.71
CA ASP A 48 -6.81 -2.17 14.54
C ASP A 48 -7.12 -3.65 14.82
N PHE A 49 -6.51 -4.58 14.09
CA PHE A 49 -6.79 -6.02 14.15
C PHE A 49 -5.58 -6.89 14.51
N HIS A 50 -4.36 -6.33 14.47
CA HIS A 50 -3.14 -7.05 14.72
C HIS A 50 -2.22 -6.26 15.64
N VAL A 51 -1.90 -6.86 16.78
CA VAL A 51 -0.86 -6.37 17.70
C VAL A 51 0.40 -7.17 17.41
N PRO A 52 1.49 -6.53 16.95
CA PRO A 52 2.71 -7.26 16.63
C PRO A 52 3.29 -7.98 17.84
N SER A 53 3.73 -9.23 17.63
CA SER A 53 4.36 -10.06 18.65
C SER A 53 5.71 -9.44 19.07
N SER A 54 5.74 -8.56 20.08
CA SER A 54 6.89 -7.69 20.35
C SER A 54 7.81 -8.21 21.47
N ASP A 55 8.97 -8.73 21.07
CA ASP A 55 10.21 -8.74 21.88
C ASP A 55 11.41 -8.09 21.15
N VAL A 56 11.23 -7.67 19.88
CA VAL A 56 12.31 -7.16 19.03
C VAL A 56 12.24 -5.63 18.96
N ALA A 57 13.36 -4.96 19.24
CA ALA A 57 13.47 -3.51 19.08
C ALA A 57 13.14 -3.10 17.62
N HIS A 58 12.41 -1.99 17.45
CA HIS A 58 12.16 -1.35 16.16
C HIS A 58 13.49 -0.85 15.59
N ALA A 59 14.18 -1.69 14.84
CA ALA A 59 15.57 -1.43 14.44
C ALA A 59 15.89 -1.99 13.06
N GLY A 60 16.81 -1.31 12.37
CA GLY A 60 17.33 -1.75 11.08
C GLY A 60 16.36 -1.53 9.92
N ILE A 61 16.82 -1.97 8.75
CA ILE A 61 16.13 -1.80 7.47
C ILE A 61 15.44 -3.11 7.10
N GLY A 62 14.15 -3.06 6.82
CA GLY A 62 13.43 -4.14 6.17
C GLY A 62 13.38 -3.90 4.66
N ILE A 63 13.65 -4.94 3.87
CA ILE A 63 13.59 -4.89 2.41
C ILE A 63 12.52 -5.87 1.94
N ILE A 64 11.54 -5.37 1.19
CA ILE A 64 10.38 -6.12 0.71
C ILE A 64 10.31 -6.06 -0.81
N PRO A 65 11.01 -6.96 -1.52
CA PRO A 65 10.85 -7.10 -2.95
C PRO A 65 9.45 -7.62 -3.27
N HIS A 66 8.82 -7.12 -4.33
CA HIS A 66 7.63 -7.74 -4.90
C HIS A 66 7.94 -9.20 -5.29
N ILE A 67 6.94 -10.09 -5.28
CA ILE A 67 7.12 -11.54 -5.53
C ILE A 67 7.79 -11.86 -6.88
N TYR A 68 7.68 -10.95 -7.85
CA TYR A 68 8.30 -11.10 -9.18
C TYR A 68 9.56 -10.23 -9.38
N ASP A 69 9.98 -9.48 -8.35
CA ASP A 69 11.12 -8.57 -8.41
C ASP A 69 12.43 -9.29 -8.06
N LYS A 70 12.96 -10.02 -9.03
CA LYS A 70 14.25 -10.73 -8.92
C LYS A 70 15.42 -9.77 -8.68
N THR A 71 15.36 -8.56 -9.22
CA THR A 71 16.39 -7.54 -9.04
C THR A 71 16.39 -7.05 -7.60
N GLY A 72 15.22 -6.71 -7.07
CA GLY A 72 15.06 -6.31 -5.67
C GLY A 72 15.48 -7.40 -4.70
N ARG A 73 15.20 -8.67 -4.99
CA ARG A 73 15.67 -9.78 -4.15
C ARG A 73 17.19 -9.90 -4.12
N ARG A 74 17.86 -9.82 -5.27
CA ARG A 74 19.33 -9.81 -5.34
C ARG A 74 19.94 -8.61 -4.62
N PHE A 75 19.32 -7.45 -4.76
CA PHE A 75 19.74 -6.26 -4.05
C PHE A 75 19.62 -6.45 -2.53
N ALA A 76 18.50 -6.98 -2.05
CA ALA A 76 18.26 -7.24 -0.63
C ALA A 76 19.34 -8.17 -0.03
N GLU A 77 19.72 -9.22 -0.77
CA GLU A 77 20.80 -10.15 -0.40
C GLU A 77 22.18 -9.47 -0.33
N SER A 78 22.37 -8.36 -1.03
CA SER A 78 23.62 -7.59 -1.00
C SER A 78 23.71 -6.54 0.11
N VAL A 79 22.63 -6.28 0.86
CA VAL A 79 22.62 -5.27 1.93
C VAL A 79 22.90 -5.93 3.28
N PRO A 80 24.10 -5.74 3.87
CA PRO A 80 24.45 -6.38 5.14
C PRO A 80 23.53 -5.92 6.28
N GLY A 81 22.99 -6.87 7.03
CA GLY A 81 22.14 -6.61 8.19
C GLY A 81 20.71 -6.18 7.87
N ALA A 82 20.32 -6.09 6.59
CA ALA A 82 18.92 -5.87 6.22
C ALA A 82 18.09 -7.12 6.47
N ARG A 83 16.86 -6.93 6.97
CA ARG A 83 15.86 -7.99 7.05
C ARG A 83 15.17 -8.13 5.69
N ILE A 84 15.34 -9.27 5.03
CA ILE A 84 14.64 -9.57 3.77
C ILE A 84 13.28 -10.19 4.11
N ILE A 85 12.20 -9.48 3.78
CA ILE A 85 10.84 -9.88 4.14
C ILE A 85 10.15 -10.39 2.87
N ASP A 86 9.69 -11.64 2.90
CA ASP A 86 8.95 -12.25 1.80
C ASP A 86 7.44 -11.98 1.94
N PRO A 87 6.83 -11.16 1.04
CA PRO A 87 5.41 -10.78 1.13
C PRO A 87 4.44 -11.92 0.77
N SER A 88 4.93 -13.10 0.35
CA SER A 88 4.09 -14.28 0.05
C SER A 88 3.82 -15.17 1.27
N ARG A 89 4.47 -14.91 2.39
CA ARG A 89 4.30 -15.66 3.64
C ARG A 89 2.97 -15.30 4.33
N PRO A 90 2.53 -16.08 5.33
CA PRO A 90 1.35 -15.74 6.11
C PRO A 90 1.41 -14.30 6.64
N TRP A 91 0.34 -13.55 6.41
CA TRP A 91 0.32 -12.11 6.66
C TRP A 91 0.71 -11.71 8.09
N PRO A 92 0.36 -12.45 9.19
CA PRO A 92 0.74 -12.03 10.53
C PRO A 92 2.26 -12.00 10.71
N ASN A 93 2.95 -12.99 10.16
CA ASN A 93 4.42 -13.07 10.20
C ASN A 93 5.07 -11.95 9.38
N VAL A 94 4.47 -11.57 8.25
CA VAL A 94 4.95 -10.45 7.43
C VAL A 94 4.77 -9.14 8.18
N VAL A 95 3.61 -8.92 8.79
CA VAL A 95 3.34 -7.73 9.61
C VAL A 95 4.29 -7.65 10.80
N ASP A 96 4.52 -8.74 11.53
CA ASP A 96 5.45 -8.76 12.66
C ASP A 96 6.88 -8.39 12.24
N GLU A 97 7.34 -8.88 11.08
CA GLU A 97 8.67 -8.54 10.56
C GLU A 97 8.80 -7.10 10.09
N ILE A 98 7.73 -6.56 9.47
CA ILE A 98 7.64 -5.14 9.10
C ILE A 98 7.67 -4.30 10.36
N ALA A 99 6.81 -4.61 11.34
CA ALA A 99 6.66 -3.88 12.60
C ALA A 99 7.97 -3.80 13.39
N ALA A 100 8.82 -4.82 13.30
CA ALA A 100 10.12 -4.85 13.96
C ALA A 100 11.24 -4.07 13.23
N CYS A 101 10.96 -3.33 12.16
CA CYS A 101 11.93 -2.50 11.43
C CYS A 101 11.76 -1.01 11.73
N SER A 102 12.83 -0.22 11.60
CA SER A 102 12.77 1.25 11.72
C SER A 102 12.56 1.98 10.38
N LEU A 103 12.78 1.28 9.26
CA LEU A 103 12.62 1.79 7.90
C LEU A 103 12.36 0.62 6.95
N ILE A 104 11.45 0.80 5.99
CA ILE A 104 11.16 -0.18 4.95
C ILE A 104 11.60 0.33 3.57
N TRP A 105 12.22 -0.50 2.75
CA TRP A 105 12.35 -0.30 1.31
C TRP A 105 11.55 -1.37 0.59
N SER A 106 10.58 -0.97 -0.23
CA SER A 106 9.63 -1.93 -0.79
C SER A 106 9.29 -1.63 -2.24
N SER A 107 9.34 -2.68 -3.06
CA SER A 107 8.69 -2.68 -4.38
C SER A 107 7.33 -3.38 -4.35
N SER A 108 6.90 -3.89 -3.18
CA SER A 108 5.54 -4.38 -2.94
C SER A 108 4.63 -3.25 -2.45
N LEU A 109 3.48 -3.05 -3.10
CA LEU A 109 2.49 -2.04 -2.67
C LEU A 109 2.03 -2.29 -1.22
N HIS A 110 1.59 -3.50 -0.89
CA HIS A 110 1.18 -3.82 0.48
C HIS A 110 2.34 -3.72 1.47
N GLY A 111 3.58 -3.94 1.04
CA GLY A 111 4.75 -3.66 1.90
C GLY A 111 4.83 -2.19 2.32
N LEU A 112 4.49 -1.26 1.42
CA LEU A 112 4.43 0.18 1.71
C LEU A 112 3.24 0.53 2.60
N ILE A 113 2.04 0.07 2.23
CA ILE A 113 0.78 0.36 2.94
C ILE A 113 0.87 -0.13 4.38
N VAL A 114 1.29 -1.38 4.59
CA VAL A 114 1.39 -1.97 5.92
C VAL A 114 2.45 -1.28 6.76
N ALA A 115 3.63 -0.98 6.20
CA ALA A 115 4.66 -0.25 6.93
C ALA A 115 4.13 1.10 7.42
N GLU A 116 3.53 1.88 6.53
CA GLU A 116 3.00 3.21 6.85
C GLU A 116 1.83 3.16 7.84
N ALA A 117 0.95 2.15 7.74
CA ALA A 117 -0.16 1.94 8.69
C ALA A 117 0.34 1.71 10.12
N PHE A 118 1.45 0.98 10.28
CA PHE A 118 2.12 0.78 11.57
C PHE A 118 3.05 1.93 11.97
N GLY A 119 3.06 3.05 11.22
CA GLY A 119 3.86 4.23 11.52
C GLY A 119 5.34 4.09 11.17
N ILE A 120 5.69 3.14 10.30
CA ILE A 120 7.07 2.87 9.88
C ILE A 120 7.33 3.56 8.55
N PRO A 121 8.32 4.46 8.47
CA PRO A 121 8.66 5.12 7.22
C PRO A 121 9.00 4.10 6.13
N ALA A 122 8.56 4.35 4.89
CA ALA A 122 8.74 3.42 3.79
C ALA A 122 9.17 4.12 2.49
N VAL A 123 10.19 3.59 1.82
CA VAL A 123 10.65 4.07 0.51
C VAL A 123 10.08 3.17 -0.57
N TRP A 124 9.37 3.78 -1.52
CA TRP A 124 8.89 3.11 -2.73
C TRP A 124 10.05 2.87 -3.70
N THR A 125 10.32 1.61 -4.00
CA THR A 125 11.28 1.21 -5.03
C THR A 125 10.59 0.70 -6.29
N SER A 126 11.18 0.95 -7.45
CA SER A 126 10.60 0.52 -8.74
C SER A 126 10.73 -1.00 -8.94
N CYS A 127 9.69 -1.59 -9.52
CA CYS A 127 9.72 -2.95 -10.08
C CYS A 127 9.01 -2.98 -11.44
N SER A 128 8.88 -4.16 -12.04
CA SER A 128 8.24 -4.35 -13.35
C SER A 128 6.71 -4.22 -13.34
N GLU A 129 6.07 -4.00 -12.18
CA GLU A 129 4.64 -3.75 -12.10
C GLU A 129 4.28 -2.31 -12.44
N GLY A 130 3.03 -2.11 -12.90
CA GLY A 130 2.52 -0.78 -13.25
C GLY A 130 2.50 0.17 -12.05
N ALA A 131 3.07 1.36 -12.24
CA ALA A 131 3.18 2.40 -11.20
C ALA A 131 1.82 2.95 -10.73
N ILE A 132 0.77 2.79 -11.54
CA ILE A 132 -0.58 3.33 -11.26
C ILE A 132 -1.07 2.94 -9.87
N LYS A 133 -0.88 1.69 -9.44
CA LYS A 133 -1.41 1.24 -8.14
C LYS A 133 -0.78 1.95 -6.95
N TYR A 134 0.49 2.31 -7.07
CA TYR A 134 1.24 3.04 -6.04
C TYR A 134 0.86 4.52 -6.04
N GLN A 135 0.80 5.13 -7.23
CA GLN A 135 0.35 6.51 -7.39
C GLN A 135 -1.07 6.69 -6.83
N ASP A 136 -1.96 5.76 -7.14
CA ASP A 136 -3.35 5.76 -6.69
C ASP A 136 -3.45 5.74 -5.15
N TYR A 137 -2.62 4.92 -4.48
CA TYR A 137 -2.51 4.91 -3.02
C TYR A 137 -1.94 6.23 -2.46
N TYR A 138 -0.83 6.71 -3.00
CA TYR A 138 -0.22 7.94 -2.51
C TYR A 138 -1.13 9.17 -2.72
N TRP A 139 -1.84 9.25 -3.85
CA TRP A 139 -2.80 10.32 -4.11
C TRP A 139 -4.04 10.23 -3.21
N ALA A 140 -4.50 9.02 -2.87
CA ALA A 140 -5.58 8.83 -1.90
C ALA A 140 -5.25 9.38 -0.51
N THR A 141 -3.97 9.47 -0.18
CA THR A 141 -3.47 10.03 1.09
C THR A 141 -2.96 11.47 0.96
N GLY A 142 -3.28 12.16 -0.16
CA GLY A 142 -2.88 13.55 -0.42
C GLY A 142 -1.40 13.74 -0.79
N ARG A 143 -0.64 12.65 -0.96
CA ARG A 143 0.80 12.68 -1.22
C ARG A 143 1.06 12.52 -2.71
N THR A 144 0.96 13.60 -3.47
CA THR A 144 1.03 13.53 -4.95
C THR A 144 2.44 13.53 -5.54
N ASP A 145 3.45 13.93 -4.76
CA ASP A 145 4.85 14.07 -5.17
C ASP A 145 5.73 12.89 -4.71
N VAL A 146 5.13 11.69 -4.62
CA VAL A 146 5.84 10.47 -4.26
C VAL A 146 6.12 9.65 -5.52
N HIS A 147 7.38 9.31 -5.72
CA HIS A 147 7.88 8.62 -6.91
C HIS A 147 8.80 7.47 -6.52
N PRO A 148 8.85 6.40 -7.34
CA PRO A 148 9.73 5.28 -7.05
C PRO A 148 11.19 5.70 -7.27
N VAL A 149 12.07 5.20 -6.42
CA VAL A 149 13.52 5.25 -6.64
C VAL A 149 14.04 3.88 -7.08
N SER A 150 15.25 3.82 -7.65
CA SER A 150 15.91 2.52 -7.86
C SER A 150 16.29 1.91 -6.52
N TRP A 151 16.51 0.59 -6.49
CA TRP A 151 16.99 -0.10 -5.30
C TRP A 151 18.29 0.51 -4.76
N GLU A 152 19.23 0.86 -5.64
CA GLU A 152 20.51 1.50 -5.29
C GLU A 152 20.34 2.90 -4.72
N ALA A 153 19.30 3.63 -5.15
CA ALA A 153 19.00 4.97 -4.67
C ALA A 153 18.23 4.97 -3.34
N ALA A 154 17.59 3.86 -2.96
CA ALA A 154 16.78 3.75 -1.74
C ALA A 154 17.56 4.14 -0.46
N ALA A 155 18.85 3.81 -0.40
CA ALA A 155 19.72 4.15 0.74
C ALA A 155 19.95 5.65 0.95
N LYS A 156 19.71 6.46 -0.08
CA LYS A 156 19.86 7.94 -0.05
C LYS A 156 18.50 8.65 -0.10
N ALA A 157 17.43 7.91 -0.35
CA ALA A 157 16.09 8.46 -0.43
C ALA A 157 15.58 8.82 0.97
N SER A 158 14.90 9.95 1.07
CA SER A 158 14.08 10.25 2.24
C SER A 158 12.71 9.60 2.06
N PRO A 159 12.19 8.86 3.04
CA PRO A 159 10.82 8.36 2.97
C PRO A 159 9.85 9.55 2.93
N PRO A 160 8.71 9.42 2.24
CA PRO A 160 7.65 10.42 2.30
C PRO A 160 7.13 10.54 3.74
N ALA A 161 6.48 11.67 4.04
CA ALA A 161 5.74 11.79 5.29
C ALA A 161 4.71 10.65 5.42
N LEU A 162 4.55 10.15 6.64
CA LEU A 162 3.52 9.17 6.95
C LEU A 162 2.14 9.77 6.70
N PRO A 163 1.18 8.99 6.16
CA PRO A 163 -0.20 9.44 6.08
C PRO A 163 -0.78 9.60 7.49
N GLU A 164 -1.78 10.46 7.62
CA GLU A 164 -2.53 10.57 8.87
C GLU A 164 -3.27 9.26 9.15
N ARG A 165 -3.06 8.68 10.35
CA ARG A 165 -3.78 7.48 10.77
C ARG A 165 -5.24 7.83 11.00
N ARG A 166 -6.13 7.23 10.20
CA ARG A 166 -7.58 7.37 10.33
C ARG A 166 -8.11 6.30 11.30
N PRO A 167 -8.78 6.66 12.41
CA PRO A 167 -9.41 5.68 13.30
C PRO A 167 -10.40 4.77 12.57
N LEU A 168 -10.47 3.50 12.97
CA LEU A 168 -11.34 2.47 12.38
C LEU A 168 -12.77 2.97 12.15
N GLU A 169 -13.35 3.64 13.13
CA GLU A 169 -14.75 4.08 13.14
C GLU A 169 -15.01 5.18 12.12
N SER A 170 -13.99 5.98 11.81
CA SER A 170 -14.03 7.10 10.87
C SER A 170 -13.38 6.77 9.52
N HIS A 171 -12.88 5.55 9.35
CA HIS A 171 -12.17 5.16 8.13
C HIS A 171 -13.15 5.11 6.95
N PRO A 172 -12.85 5.73 5.79
CA PRO A 172 -13.77 5.77 4.65
C PRO A 172 -14.27 4.41 4.19
N LEU A 173 -13.38 3.40 4.18
CA LEU A 173 -13.77 2.02 3.86
C LEU A 173 -14.83 1.48 4.84
N VAL A 174 -14.62 1.66 6.14
CA VAL A 174 -15.53 1.16 7.18
C VAL A 174 -16.86 1.90 7.12
N GLN A 175 -16.81 3.21 6.94
CA GLN A 175 -18.02 4.03 6.82
C GLN A 175 -18.84 3.63 5.58
N SER A 176 -18.19 3.45 4.42
CA SER A 176 -18.88 3.05 3.19
C SER A 176 -19.58 1.68 3.31
N ILE A 177 -18.95 0.73 4.00
CA ILE A 177 -19.53 -0.60 4.25
C ILE A 177 -20.73 -0.47 5.20
N ARG A 178 -20.61 0.33 6.27
CA ARG A 178 -21.71 0.55 7.22
C ARG A 178 -22.91 1.22 6.57
N ASP A 179 -22.69 2.25 5.77
CA ASP A 179 -23.75 2.99 5.09
C ASP A 179 -24.50 2.07 4.13
N TRP A 180 -23.76 1.32 3.31
CA TRP A 180 -24.35 0.32 2.41
C TRP A 180 -25.16 -0.74 3.17
N TRP A 181 -24.61 -1.29 4.27
CA TRP A 181 -25.29 -2.31 5.07
C TRP A 181 -26.61 -1.79 5.68
N ASN A 182 -26.68 -0.50 6.00
CA ASN A 182 -27.86 0.16 6.55
C ASN A 182 -28.84 0.69 5.49
N GLY A 183 -28.60 0.39 4.20
CA GLY A 183 -29.46 0.83 3.10
C GLY A 183 -29.28 2.29 2.68
N ASN A 184 -28.14 2.91 3.04
CA ASN A 184 -27.71 4.23 2.59
C ASN A 184 -26.56 4.06 1.57
N PRO A 185 -26.84 3.75 0.29
CA PRO A 185 -25.81 3.50 -0.71
C PRO A 185 -25.00 4.75 -1.09
#